data_AF-A0AAU4RYL0-F1
#
_entry.id   AF-A0AAU4RYL0-F1
#
_cell.length_a   1.000
_cell.length_b   1.000
_cell.length_c   1.000
_cell.angle_alpha   90.00
_cell.angle_beta   90.00
_cell.angle_gamma   90.00
#
_symmetry.space_group_name_H-M   'P 1'
#
loop_
_entity.id
_entity.type
_entity.pdbx_description
1 polymer ?
#
loop_
_entity_poly.entity_id
_entity_poly.type
_entity_poly.pdbx_seq_one_letter_code
_entity_poly.pdbx_strand_id
1 'polypeptide(L)'
;MADAVERYRAAGRAALTTSPAGWHQVNIEFADYPTAERAFRAYILPALRTGPVGAWWFLRKYPCWRLRVQASPEARIKDAVAQVTDVLDSALSWGVAKGWWSSLYEPETIAFGGPEGLMLGHALFHADSVGVLDYHQHATEGTGGLLGAKETSLLVVALFLRAAGLEWGEQGDVWGQIEARRPLPEDVSPGQVSCMVDSLRRLLTLDAGPALTGGQLALLGIWVAGMERGGRALADAARVGNLQLGLRGILARHILFHWNRMGFTTRQQAIWARAARETILGS
;
A
#
# COMPACT_ATOMS: atom_id res chain seq x y z
N MET A 1 -4.44 35.43 -8.45
CA MET A 1 -4.51 34.03 -7.94
C MET A 1 -5.21 33.09 -8.93
N ALA A 2 -6.35 33.46 -9.54
CA ALA A 2 -7.05 32.61 -10.51
C ALA A 2 -6.18 32.15 -11.71
N ASP A 3 -5.39 33.04 -12.29
CA ASP A 3 -4.47 32.74 -13.41
C ASP A 3 -3.38 31.70 -13.09
N ALA A 4 -2.91 31.64 -11.85
CA ALA A 4 -1.88 30.70 -11.43
C ALA A 4 -2.48 29.30 -11.23
N VAL A 5 -3.71 29.23 -10.70
CA VAL A 5 -4.48 28.00 -10.56
C VAL A 5 -4.88 27.44 -11.92
N GLU A 6 -5.29 28.29 -12.88
CA GLU A 6 -5.58 27.84 -14.25
C GLU A 6 -4.34 27.36 -14.99
N ARG A 7 -3.20 28.06 -14.89
CA ARG A 7 -1.94 27.59 -15.50
C ARG A 7 -1.45 26.29 -14.89
N TYR A 8 -1.61 26.11 -13.58
CA TYR A 8 -1.28 24.85 -12.91
C TYR A 8 -2.21 23.71 -13.32
N ARG A 9 -3.52 23.97 -13.45
CA ARG A 9 -4.51 23.04 -14.01
C ARG A 9 -4.20 22.66 -15.46
N ALA A 10 -3.81 23.62 -16.29
CA ALA A 10 -3.46 23.39 -17.69
C ALA A 10 -2.19 22.55 -17.82
N ALA A 11 -1.15 22.83 -17.02
CA ALA A 11 0.07 22.03 -16.96
C ALA A 11 -0.17 20.62 -16.42
N GLY A 12 -1.03 20.50 -15.39
CA GLY A 12 -1.47 19.21 -14.86
C GLY A 12 -2.20 18.37 -15.91
N ARG A 13 -3.13 18.97 -16.67
CA ARG A 13 -3.84 18.29 -17.77
C ARG A 13 -2.91 17.88 -18.91
N ALA A 14 -1.95 18.72 -19.28
CA ALA A 14 -0.99 18.42 -20.35
C ALA A 14 0.00 17.30 -19.97
N ALA A 15 0.42 17.23 -18.70
CA ALA A 15 1.28 16.14 -18.22
C ALA A 15 0.55 14.78 -18.12
N LEU A 16 -0.79 14.76 -18.16
CA LEU A 16 -1.59 13.54 -18.10
C LEU A 16 -1.68 12.79 -19.44
N THR A 17 -1.22 13.35 -20.56
CA THR A 17 -1.42 12.72 -21.89
C THR A 17 -0.29 11.80 -22.33
N THR A 18 0.83 11.74 -21.58
CA THR A 18 2.00 10.93 -21.95
C THR A 18 2.44 10.06 -20.77
N SER A 19 2.05 8.78 -20.76
CA SER A 19 2.61 7.81 -19.82
C SER A 19 3.00 6.51 -20.53
N PRO A 20 4.29 6.15 -20.56
CA PRO A 20 4.79 4.97 -21.27
C PRO A 20 4.35 3.63 -20.65
N ALA A 21 3.72 3.63 -19.47
CA ALA A 21 3.29 2.42 -18.76
C ALA A 21 1.76 2.30 -18.58
N GLY A 22 0.97 3.20 -19.18
CA GLY A 22 -0.50 3.21 -19.01
C GLY A 22 -0.98 3.68 -17.62
N TRP A 23 -0.07 4.13 -16.76
CA TRP A 23 -0.35 4.62 -15.41
C TRP A 23 -0.20 6.14 -15.34
N HIS A 24 -1.21 6.83 -14.82
CA HIS A 24 -1.15 8.28 -14.55
C HIS A 24 -0.99 8.53 -13.07
N GLN A 25 -0.04 9.40 -12.72
CA GLN A 25 0.18 9.81 -11.34
C GLN A 25 -0.35 11.22 -11.11
N VAL A 26 -1.11 11.36 -10.03
CA VAL A 26 -1.49 12.64 -9.43
C VAL A 26 -1.01 12.68 -7.99
N ASN A 27 -0.50 13.83 -7.57
CA ASN A 27 -0.14 14.12 -6.20
C ASN A 27 -1.24 14.98 -5.60
N ILE A 28 -1.67 14.64 -4.38
CA ILE A 28 -2.77 15.28 -3.67
C ILE A 28 -2.23 15.85 -2.37
N GLU A 29 -2.27 17.16 -2.20
CA GLU A 29 -1.96 17.83 -0.95
C GLU A 29 -3.26 18.10 -0.20
N PHE A 30 -3.53 17.29 0.83
CA PHE A 30 -4.72 17.44 1.67
C PHE A 30 -4.63 18.67 2.57
N ALA A 31 -5.77 19.27 2.89
CA ALA A 31 -5.82 20.41 3.81
C ALA A 31 -5.30 20.07 5.21
N ASP A 32 -5.67 18.88 5.68
CA ASP A 32 -5.23 18.30 6.96
C ASP A 32 -4.67 16.88 6.72
N TYR A 33 -3.35 16.74 6.85
CA TYR A 33 -2.66 15.48 6.55
C TYR A 33 -3.04 14.35 7.52
N PRO A 34 -3.11 14.56 8.86
CA PRO A 34 -3.63 13.59 9.81
C PRO A 34 -4.99 12.98 9.45
N THR A 35 -5.91 13.75 8.86
CA THR A 35 -7.25 13.28 8.48
C THR A 35 -7.41 13.00 6.99
N ALA A 36 -6.32 13.07 6.22
CA ALA A 36 -6.29 12.84 4.77
C ALA A 36 -6.88 11.49 4.35
N GLU A 37 -6.73 10.47 5.20
CA GLU A 37 -7.26 9.13 4.93
C GLU A 37 -8.79 9.13 4.89
N ARG A 38 -9.43 9.68 5.92
CA ARG A 38 -10.88 9.86 5.97
C ARG A 38 -11.38 10.74 4.82
N ALA A 39 -10.65 11.82 4.50
CA ALA A 39 -10.96 12.67 3.37
C ALA A 39 -10.88 11.93 2.02
N PHE A 40 -9.83 11.13 1.81
CA PHE A 40 -9.67 10.31 0.61
C PHE A 40 -10.84 9.33 0.46
N ARG A 41 -11.22 8.61 1.53
CA ARG A 41 -12.36 7.68 1.51
C ARG A 41 -13.68 8.37 1.19
N ALA A 42 -13.93 9.54 1.78
CA ALA A 42 -15.20 10.24 1.64
C ALA A 42 -15.36 10.88 0.25
N TYR A 43 -14.30 11.51 -0.27
CA TYR A 43 -14.42 12.40 -1.43
C TYR A 43 -13.80 11.86 -2.72
N ILE A 44 -12.81 10.96 -2.64
CA ILE A 44 -12.04 10.52 -3.82
C ILE A 44 -12.33 9.06 -4.17
N LEU A 45 -12.33 8.17 -3.16
CA LEU A 45 -12.52 6.73 -3.34
C LEU A 45 -13.79 6.34 -4.13
N PRO A 46 -14.97 6.98 -3.97
CA PRO A 46 -16.16 6.62 -4.74
C PRO A 46 -15.94 6.72 -6.26
N ALA A 47 -15.22 7.75 -6.70
CA ALA A 47 -14.87 7.95 -8.11
C ALA A 47 -13.78 6.96 -8.59
N LEU A 48 -13.03 6.31 -7.70
CA LEU A 48 -12.05 5.30 -8.09
C LEU A 48 -12.65 3.89 -8.20
N ARG A 49 -13.87 3.69 -7.69
CA ARG A 49 -14.58 2.39 -7.70
C ARG A 49 -15.56 2.24 -8.85
N THR A 50 -15.75 3.28 -9.66
CA THR A 50 -16.80 3.35 -10.68
C THR A 50 -16.26 3.95 -11.97
N GLY A 51 -17.01 3.76 -13.06
CA GLY A 51 -16.71 4.41 -14.34
C GLY A 51 -15.45 3.85 -15.02
N PRO A 52 -14.70 4.69 -15.76
CA PRO A 52 -13.58 4.27 -16.60
C PRO A 52 -12.28 3.96 -15.85
N VAL A 53 -12.24 4.12 -14.52
CA VAL A 53 -11.06 3.78 -13.71
C VAL A 53 -11.00 2.27 -13.51
N GLY A 54 -9.94 1.63 -13.98
CA GLY A 54 -9.73 0.19 -13.85
C GLY A 54 -8.97 -0.17 -12.58
N ALA A 55 -7.67 0.13 -12.58
CA ALA A 55 -6.80 -0.12 -11.44
C ALA A 55 -6.27 1.19 -10.88
N TRP A 56 -6.06 1.23 -9.57
CA TRP A 56 -5.49 2.38 -8.89
C TRP A 56 -4.79 1.97 -7.61
N TRP A 57 -3.81 2.76 -7.20
CA TRP A 57 -3.16 2.57 -5.91
C TRP A 57 -2.57 3.88 -5.42
N PHE A 58 -2.44 4.02 -4.10
CA PHE A 58 -1.86 5.21 -3.50
C PHE A 58 -0.64 4.90 -2.64
N LEU A 59 0.11 5.94 -2.31
CA LEU A 59 1.10 5.96 -1.23
C LEU A 59 0.94 7.24 -0.43
N ARG A 60 1.00 7.14 0.89
CA ARG A 60 1.11 8.30 1.78
C ARG A 60 2.60 8.65 1.91
N LYS A 61 3.02 9.81 1.38
CA LYS A 61 4.40 10.31 1.50
C LYS A 61 4.39 11.82 1.67
N TYR A 62 4.47 12.27 2.92
CA TYR A 62 4.44 13.69 3.27
C TYR A 62 5.32 14.54 2.34
N PRO A 63 4.83 15.71 1.85
CA PRO A 63 3.57 16.37 2.23
C PRO A 63 2.31 15.91 1.48
N CYS A 64 2.42 15.01 0.50
CA CYS A 64 1.29 14.65 -0.37
C CYS A 64 0.95 13.15 -0.32
N TRP A 65 -0.19 12.81 -0.90
CA TRP A 65 -0.49 11.43 -1.30
C TRP A 65 -0.22 11.30 -2.78
N ARG A 66 0.42 10.20 -3.20
CA ARG A 66 0.65 9.90 -4.61
C ARG A 66 -0.39 8.87 -5.03
N LEU A 67 -1.35 9.26 -5.84
CA LEU A 67 -2.36 8.39 -6.42
C LEU A 67 -1.95 8.05 -7.85
N ARG A 68 -1.98 6.77 -8.19
CA ARG A 68 -1.74 6.27 -9.54
C ARG A 68 -2.98 5.57 -10.03
N VAL A 69 -3.37 5.87 -11.26
CA VAL A 69 -4.59 5.37 -11.88
C VAL A 69 -4.30 4.82 -13.28
N GLN A 70 -5.01 3.76 -13.62
CA GLN A 70 -5.02 3.12 -14.93
C GLN A 70 -6.49 2.99 -15.36
N ALA A 71 -6.78 3.21 -16.63
CA ALA A 71 -8.12 3.00 -17.15
C ALA A 71 -8.50 1.51 -17.16
N SER A 72 -9.80 1.24 -17.16
CA SER A 72 -10.29 -0.11 -17.42
C SER A 72 -9.94 -0.53 -18.85
N PRO A 73 -9.86 -1.85 -19.14
CA PRO A 73 -9.52 -2.34 -20.48
C PRO A 73 -10.42 -1.79 -21.60
N GLU A 74 -11.71 -1.55 -21.30
CA GLU A 74 -12.67 -1.02 -22.29
C GLU A 74 -12.70 0.52 -22.35
N ALA A 75 -12.08 1.21 -21.40
CA ALA A 75 -12.12 2.66 -21.29
C ALA A 75 -10.91 3.34 -21.93
N ARG A 76 -11.12 4.54 -22.50
CA ARG A 76 -9.99 5.35 -22.93
C ARG A 76 -9.36 6.00 -21.71
N ILE A 77 -8.03 6.04 -21.72
CA ILE A 77 -7.27 6.60 -20.60
C ILE A 77 -7.64 8.05 -20.27
N LYS A 78 -7.98 8.85 -21.29
CA LYS A 78 -8.46 10.22 -21.11
C LYS A 78 -9.76 10.32 -20.30
N ASP A 79 -10.63 9.31 -20.39
CA ASP A 79 -11.92 9.29 -19.69
C ASP A 79 -11.69 9.00 -18.20
N ALA A 80 -10.77 8.08 -17.86
CA ALA A 80 -10.32 7.83 -16.49
C ALA A 80 -9.63 9.05 -15.87
N VAL A 81 -8.74 9.69 -16.63
CA VAL A 81 -8.05 10.92 -16.22
C VAL A 81 -9.03 12.07 -15.98
N ALA A 82 -10.02 12.24 -16.86
CA ALA A 82 -11.05 13.27 -16.70
C ALA A 82 -11.84 13.07 -15.40
N GLN A 83 -12.34 11.86 -15.14
CA GLN A 83 -13.08 11.56 -13.91
C GLN A 83 -12.24 11.83 -12.65
N VAL A 84 -10.96 11.44 -12.65
CA VAL A 84 -10.05 11.70 -11.53
C VAL A 84 -9.76 13.19 -11.37
N THR A 85 -9.67 13.93 -12.48
CA THR A 85 -9.48 15.39 -12.46
C THR A 85 -10.70 16.09 -11.85
N ASP A 86 -11.91 15.71 -12.28
CA ASP A 86 -13.17 16.31 -11.83
C ASP A 86 -13.38 16.13 -10.32
N VAL A 87 -13.09 14.93 -9.79
CA VAL A 87 -13.21 14.67 -8.34
C VAL A 87 -12.15 15.44 -7.54
N LEU A 88 -10.95 15.62 -8.08
CA LEU A 88 -9.89 16.39 -7.42
C LEU A 88 -10.16 17.90 -7.45
N ASP A 89 -10.69 18.43 -8.54
CA ASP A 89 -11.16 19.82 -8.62
C ASP A 89 -12.33 20.06 -7.66
N SER A 90 -13.23 19.08 -7.51
CA SER A 90 -14.31 19.14 -6.51
C SER A 90 -13.74 19.15 -5.08
N ALA A 91 -12.78 18.27 -4.77
CA ALA A 91 -12.12 18.24 -3.47
C ALA A 91 -11.36 19.55 -3.14
N LEU A 92 -10.78 20.20 -4.15
CA LEU A 92 -10.19 21.53 -4.00
C LEU A 92 -11.27 22.60 -3.71
N SER A 93 -12.40 22.56 -4.44
CA SER A 93 -13.51 23.52 -4.25
C SER A 93 -14.15 23.42 -2.86
N TRP A 94 -14.20 22.22 -2.28
CA TRP A 94 -14.73 21.96 -0.94
C TRP A 94 -13.71 22.20 0.18
N GLY A 95 -12.48 22.62 -0.15
CA GLY A 95 -11.41 22.83 0.84
C GLY A 95 -10.88 21.54 1.48
N VAL A 96 -11.18 20.37 0.90
CA VAL A 96 -10.67 19.07 1.34
C VAL A 96 -9.19 18.91 0.96
N ALA A 97 -8.82 19.39 -0.23
CA ALA A 97 -7.44 19.49 -0.70
C ALA A 97 -6.99 20.95 -0.76
N LYS A 98 -5.71 21.21 -0.45
CA LYS A 98 -5.03 22.50 -0.71
C LYS A 98 -4.58 22.62 -2.16
N GLY A 99 -4.27 21.49 -2.79
CA GLY A 99 -3.83 21.44 -4.17
C GLY A 99 -3.68 20.01 -4.66
N TRP A 100 -3.65 19.86 -5.98
CA TRP A 100 -3.32 18.60 -6.62
C TRP A 100 -2.61 18.87 -7.95
N TRP A 101 -1.70 17.97 -8.34
CA TRP A 101 -1.00 18.08 -9.63
C TRP A 101 -0.61 16.75 -10.20
N SER A 102 -0.54 16.71 -11.52
CA SER A 102 -0.03 15.56 -12.25
C SER A 102 1.49 15.54 -12.21
N SER A 103 2.05 14.33 -12.24
CA SER A 103 3.48 14.11 -12.33
C SER A 103 3.73 12.98 -13.32
N LEU A 104 4.86 13.03 -14.03
CA LEU A 104 5.33 11.87 -14.76
C LEU A 104 5.47 10.70 -13.78
N TYR A 105 4.89 9.56 -14.14
CA TYR A 105 5.06 8.33 -13.37
C TYR A 105 6.36 7.66 -13.81
N GLU A 106 7.34 7.64 -12.91
CA GLU A 106 8.58 6.87 -13.09
C GLU A 106 8.43 5.52 -12.39
N PRO A 107 8.23 4.42 -13.13
CA PRO A 107 8.10 3.10 -12.55
C PRO A 107 9.41 2.64 -11.90
N GLU A 108 9.32 2.13 -10.67
CA GLU A 108 10.45 1.51 -9.94
C GLU A 108 10.75 0.09 -10.47
N THR A 109 10.84 -0.08 -11.79
CA THR A 109 10.91 -1.39 -12.48
C THR A 109 12.00 -2.29 -11.93
N ILE A 110 13.24 -1.77 -11.81
CA ILE A 110 14.37 -2.53 -11.25
C ILE A 110 14.05 -2.95 -9.82
N ALA A 111 13.54 -2.03 -9.00
CA ALA A 111 13.36 -2.24 -7.57
C ALA A 111 12.26 -3.28 -7.24
N PHE A 112 11.35 -3.53 -8.18
CA PHE A 112 10.31 -4.55 -8.10
C PHE A 112 10.60 -5.78 -8.95
N GLY A 113 11.85 -6.01 -9.34
CA GLY A 113 12.26 -7.27 -9.98
C GLY A 113 12.08 -7.31 -11.50
N GLY A 114 12.07 -6.15 -12.16
CA GLY A 114 11.92 -6.05 -13.61
C GLY A 114 10.46 -5.80 -14.05
N PRO A 115 10.20 -5.80 -15.37
CA PRO A 115 8.88 -5.49 -15.92
C PRO A 115 7.76 -6.39 -15.39
N GLU A 116 8.00 -7.70 -15.31
CA GLU A 116 7.00 -8.66 -14.81
C GLU A 116 6.75 -8.49 -13.31
N GLY A 117 7.82 -8.38 -12.51
CA GLY A 117 7.69 -8.14 -11.09
C GLY A 117 6.97 -6.82 -10.76
N LEU A 118 7.19 -5.75 -11.55
CA LEU A 118 6.45 -4.51 -11.42
C LEU A 118 4.98 -4.65 -11.81
N MET A 119 4.68 -5.36 -12.91
CA MET A 119 3.29 -5.63 -13.33
C MET A 119 2.51 -6.37 -12.24
N LEU A 120 3.08 -7.44 -11.69
CA LEU A 120 2.53 -8.16 -10.53
C LEU A 120 2.41 -7.23 -9.33
N GLY A 121 3.41 -6.38 -9.14
CA GLY A 121 3.43 -5.39 -8.08
C GLY A 121 2.30 -4.37 -8.18
N HIS A 122 1.95 -3.89 -9.37
CA HIS A 122 0.81 -2.99 -9.58
C HIS A 122 -0.53 -3.64 -9.21
N ALA A 123 -0.74 -4.90 -9.62
CA ALA A 123 -1.94 -5.65 -9.22
C ALA A 123 -2.03 -5.80 -7.70
N LEU A 124 -0.91 -6.12 -7.05
CA LEU A 124 -0.82 -6.23 -5.59
C LEU A 124 -1.03 -4.88 -4.91
N PHE A 125 -0.47 -3.79 -5.42
CA PHE A 125 -0.67 -2.44 -4.87
C PHE A 125 -2.12 -2.00 -4.93
N HIS A 126 -2.84 -2.37 -5.99
CA HIS A 126 -4.26 -2.10 -6.11
C HIS A 126 -5.06 -2.86 -5.05
N ALA A 127 -4.87 -4.19 -4.98
CA ALA A 127 -5.54 -5.03 -3.98
C ALA A 127 -5.27 -4.56 -2.54
N ASP A 128 -4.03 -4.21 -2.24
CA ASP A 128 -3.63 -3.66 -0.94
C ASP A 128 -4.26 -2.29 -0.68
N SER A 129 -4.31 -1.39 -1.67
CA SER A 129 -4.93 -0.06 -1.51
C SER A 129 -6.43 -0.16 -1.23
N VAL A 130 -7.14 -1.08 -1.89
CA VAL A 130 -8.56 -1.34 -1.63
C VAL A 130 -8.73 -1.86 -0.20
N GLY A 131 -7.99 -2.90 0.18
CA GLY A 131 -8.09 -3.52 1.49
C GLY A 131 -7.75 -2.59 2.66
N VAL A 132 -6.73 -1.74 2.52
CA VAL A 132 -6.38 -0.73 3.53
C VAL A 132 -7.52 0.27 3.75
N LEU A 133 -8.16 0.75 2.69
CA LEU A 133 -9.25 1.73 2.82
C LEU A 133 -10.53 1.09 3.35
N ASP A 134 -10.84 -0.15 2.96
CA ASP A 134 -11.97 -0.90 3.53
C ASP A 134 -11.75 -1.20 5.02
N TYR A 135 -10.53 -1.59 5.41
CA TYR A 135 -10.17 -1.76 6.81
C TYR A 135 -10.44 -0.49 7.62
N HIS A 136 -9.95 0.65 7.16
CA HIS A 136 -10.14 1.90 7.90
C HIS A 136 -11.61 2.36 7.91
N GLN A 137 -12.38 2.05 6.87
CA GLN A 137 -13.82 2.30 6.84
C GLN A 137 -14.53 1.52 7.96
N HIS A 138 -14.32 0.21 8.04
CA HIS A 138 -14.90 -0.64 9.10
C HIS A 138 -14.42 -0.23 10.51
N ALA A 139 -13.14 0.13 10.64
CA ALA A 139 -12.60 0.64 11.90
C ALA A 139 -13.30 1.93 12.36
N THR A 140 -13.68 2.81 11.41
CA THR A 140 -14.39 4.07 11.71
C THR A 140 -15.85 3.81 12.07
N GLU A 141 -16.49 2.83 11.44
CA GLU A 141 -17.88 2.42 11.71
C GLU A 141 -18.02 1.66 13.05
N GLY A 142 -16.91 1.37 13.74
CA GLY A 142 -16.92 0.69 15.04
C GLY A 142 -17.31 -0.78 14.93
N THR A 143 -17.00 -1.44 13.79
CA THR A 143 -17.34 -2.84 13.59
C THR A 143 -16.67 -3.71 14.65
N GLY A 144 -17.48 -4.30 15.54
CA GLY A 144 -16.99 -5.09 16.67
C GLY A 144 -16.15 -6.28 16.22
N GLY A 145 -15.05 -6.55 16.95
CA GLY A 145 -14.15 -7.68 16.69
C GLY A 145 -13.02 -7.42 15.69
N LEU A 146 -12.93 -6.21 15.11
CA LEU A 146 -11.83 -5.84 14.24
C LEU A 146 -10.52 -5.65 15.02
N LEU A 147 -9.45 -6.31 14.57
CA LEU A 147 -8.12 -6.13 15.13
C LEU A 147 -7.61 -4.69 14.92
N GLY A 148 -6.75 -4.23 15.83
CA GLY A 148 -6.04 -2.95 15.66
C GLY A 148 -5.22 -2.88 14.37
N ALA A 149 -4.87 -1.67 13.92
CA ALA A 149 -4.25 -1.46 12.62
C ALA A 149 -2.89 -2.19 12.50
N LYS A 150 -2.11 -2.18 13.58
CA LYS A 150 -0.82 -2.87 13.68
C LYS A 150 -1.00 -4.38 13.56
N GLU A 151 -1.88 -4.96 14.36
CA GLU A 151 -2.15 -6.39 14.41
C GLU A 151 -2.70 -6.88 13.07
N THR A 152 -3.64 -6.14 12.48
CA THR A 152 -4.19 -6.42 11.15
C THR A 152 -3.09 -6.41 10.08
N SER A 153 -2.26 -5.36 10.05
CA SER A 153 -1.18 -5.24 9.07
C SER A 153 -0.17 -6.39 9.19
N LEU A 154 0.27 -6.71 10.40
CA LEU A 154 1.23 -7.79 10.63
C LEU A 154 0.66 -9.16 10.27
N LEU A 155 -0.63 -9.40 10.53
CA LEU A 155 -1.32 -10.61 10.11
C LEU A 155 -1.39 -10.72 8.58
N VAL A 156 -1.80 -9.67 7.90
CA VAL A 156 -1.87 -9.60 6.42
C VAL A 156 -0.48 -9.85 5.82
N VAL A 157 0.57 -9.23 6.39
CA VAL A 157 1.95 -9.45 5.93
C VAL A 157 2.42 -10.88 6.19
N ALA A 158 2.12 -11.48 7.34
CA ALA A 158 2.48 -12.87 7.62
C ALA A 158 1.83 -13.84 6.63
N LEU A 159 0.55 -13.65 6.31
CA LEU A 159 -0.18 -14.43 5.31
C LEU A 159 0.38 -14.22 3.89
N PHE A 160 0.72 -12.97 3.54
CA PHE A 160 1.38 -12.64 2.28
C PHE A 160 2.72 -13.35 2.10
N LEU A 161 3.57 -13.36 3.13
CA LEU A 161 4.87 -14.02 3.09
C LEU A 161 4.75 -15.55 3.01
N ARG A 162 3.81 -16.14 3.76
CA ARG A 162 3.50 -17.58 3.64
C ARG A 162 2.97 -17.94 2.26
N ALA A 163 2.09 -17.12 1.68
CA ALA A 163 1.59 -17.33 0.34
C ALA A 163 2.67 -17.19 -0.74
N ALA A 164 3.74 -16.43 -0.46
CA ALA A 164 4.95 -16.40 -1.29
C ALA A 164 5.87 -17.61 -1.09
N GLY A 165 5.47 -18.60 -0.29
CA GLY A 165 6.19 -19.85 -0.08
C GLY A 165 7.40 -19.76 0.84
N LEU A 166 7.57 -18.65 1.58
CA LEU A 166 8.73 -18.47 2.45
C LEU A 166 8.66 -19.31 3.72
N GLU A 167 9.73 -20.03 4.00
CA GLU A 167 9.93 -20.71 5.29
C GLU A 167 10.14 -19.69 6.43
N TRP A 168 9.99 -20.14 7.67
CA TRP A 168 10.05 -19.27 8.85
C TRP A 168 11.32 -18.40 8.89
N GLY A 169 12.50 -18.99 8.71
CA GLY A 169 13.77 -18.24 8.67
C GLY A 169 13.86 -17.25 7.51
N GLU A 170 13.29 -17.58 6.34
CA GLU A 170 13.27 -16.70 5.17
C GLU A 170 12.36 -15.49 5.39
N GLN A 171 11.24 -15.68 6.09
CA GLN A 171 10.41 -14.55 6.53
C GLN A 171 11.21 -13.63 7.47
N GLY A 172 12.04 -14.21 8.34
CA GLY A 172 12.96 -13.47 9.21
C GLY A 172 13.94 -12.60 8.43
N ASP A 173 14.49 -13.11 7.34
CA ASP A 173 15.37 -12.36 6.45
C ASP A 173 14.63 -11.18 5.78
N VAL A 174 13.37 -11.36 5.36
CA VAL A 174 12.55 -10.25 4.85
C VAL A 174 12.43 -9.14 5.89
N TRP A 175 12.15 -9.48 7.16
CA TRP A 175 12.10 -8.49 8.24
C TRP A 175 13.46 -7.82 8.47
N GLY A 176 14.56 -8.58 8.42
CA GLY A 176 15.92 -8.03 8.49
C GLY A 176 16.23 -7.03 7.36
N GLN A 177 15.75 -7.29 6.14
CA GLN A 177 15.89 -6.35 5.03
C GLN A 177 15.06 -5.07 5.22
N ILE A 178 13.90 -5.16 5.88
CA ILE A 178 13.10 -3.99 6.25
C ILE A 178 13.81 -3.19 7.35
N GLU A 179 14.30 -3.87 8.38
CA GLU A 179 15.08 -3.28 9.49
C GLU A 179 16.31 -2.55 8.97
N ALA A 180 17.08 -3.14 8.03
CA ALA A 180 18.23 -2.48 7.42
C ALA A 180 17.86 -1.16 6.70
N ARG A 181 16.63 -1.04 6.19
CA ARG A 181 16.10 0.19 5.55
C ARG A 181 15.41 1.13 6.55
N ARG A 182 15.15 0.66 7.77
CA ARG A 182 14.42 1.33 8.85
C ARG A 182 15.16 1.04 10.17
N PRO A 183 16.39 1.54 10.34
CA PRO A 183 17.15 1.28 11.54
C PRO A 183 16.41 1.80 12.77
N LEU A 184 16.57 1.09 13.90
CA LEU A 184 16.03 1.54 15.17
C LEU A 184 16.58 2.93 15.52
N PRO A 185 15.72 3.88 15.92
CA PRO A 185 16.18 5.13 16.51
C PRO A 185 16.99 4.89 17.78
N GLU A 186 18.01 5.73 18.02
CA GLU A 186 18.93 5.61 19.17
C GLU A 186 18.22 5.65 20.54
N ASP A 187 17.07 6.30 20.61
CA ASP A 187 16.28 6.46 21.83
C ASP A 187 15.33 5.28 22.11
N VAL A 188 15.28 4.27 21.23
CA VAL A 188 14.53 3.03 21.47
C VAL A 188 15.48 1.97 21.99
N SER A 189 15.25 1.48 23.21
CA SER A 189 16.11 0.44 23.77
C SER A 189 15.80 -0.92 23.15
N PRO A 190 16.81 -1.76 22.86
CA PRO A 190 16.58 -3.12 22.39
C PRO A 190 15.66 -3.92 23.31
N GLY A 191 15.77 -3.73 24.64
CA GLY A 191 14.92 -4.40 25.62
C GLY A 191 13.43 -4.09 25.48
N GLN A 192 13.06 -2.86 25.08
CA GLN A 192 11.66 -2.51 24.78
C GLN A 192 11.11 -3.31 23.60
N VAL A 193 11.96 -3.60 22.61
CA VAL A 193 11.61 -4.38 21.44
C VAL A 193 11.48 -5.86 21.77
N SER A 194 12.39 -6.40 22.58
CA SER A 194 12.36 -7.80 23.03
C SER A 194 11.08 -8.14 23.79
N CYS A 195 10.46 -7.20 24.52
CA CYS A 195 9.15 -7.41 25.17
C CYS A 195 8.01 -7.73 24.18
N MET A 196 8.16 -7.44 22.90
CA MET A 196 7.13 -7.68 21.87
C MET A 196 7.20 -9.10 21.28
N VAL A 197 8.29 -9.83 21.51
CA VAL A 197 8.62 -11.09 20.82
C VAL A 197 7.53 -12.14 20.95
N ASP A 198 7.04 -12.43 22.15
CA ASP A 198 6.06 -13.50 22.33
C ASP A 198 4.70 -13.17 21.71
N SER A 199 4.29 -11.89 21.79
CA SER A 199 3.05 -11.42 21.17
C SER A 199 3.14 -11.44 19.66
N LEU A 200 4.29 -11.06 19.09
CA LEU A 200 4.52 -11.16 17.66
C LEU A 200 4.62 -12.60 17.20
N ARG A 201 5.26 -13.49 17.96
CA ARG A 201 5.33 -14.92 17.63
C ARG A 201 3.94 -15.49 17.42
N ARG A 202 3.05 -15.29 18.40
CA ARG A 202 1.66 -15.74 18.31
C ARG A 202 0.94 -15.20 17.08
N LEU A 203 1.12 -13.92 16.77
CA LEU A 203 0.47 -13.27 15.63
C LEU A 203 1.01 -13.78 14.29
N LEU A 204 2.33 -13.89 14.15
CA LEU A 204 3.00 -14.29 12.91
C LEU A 204 2.76 -15.78 12.59
N THR A 205 2.58 -16.63 13.61
CA THR A 205 2.28 -18.06 13.43
C THR A 205 0.79 -18.38 13.42
N LEU A 206 -0.09 -17.38 13.54
CA LEU A 206 -1.54 -17.60 13.59
C LEU A 206 -2.03 -18.22 12.28
N ASP A 207 -2.74 -19.35 12.40
CA ASP A 207 -3.59 -19.86 11.31
C ASP A 207 -4.92 -19.10 11.32
N ALA A 208 -5.05 -18.16 10.39
CA ALA A 208 -6.23 -17.31 10.27
C ALA A 208 -7.28 -17.88 9.30
N GLY A 209 -7.03 -19.00 8.63
CA GLY A 209 -7.90 -19.55 7.58
C GLY A 209 -9.38 -19.67 8.02
N PRO A 210 -9.67 -20.37 9.13
CA PRO A 210 -11.05 -20.49 9.64
C PRO A 210 -11.67 -19.14 10.05
N ALA A 211 -10.86 -18.22 10.59
CA ALA A 211 -11.34 -16.90 11.02
C ALA A 211 -11.70 -15.99 9.83
N LEU A 212 -11.08 -16.22 8.67
CA LEU A 212 -11.27 -15.43 7.44
C LEU A 212 -12.46 -15.89 6.58
N THR A 213 -12.84 -17.17 6.61
CA THR A 213 -13.90 -17.74 5.74
C THR A 213 -15.30 -17.71 6.34
N GLY A 214 -15.42 -17.45 7.65
CA GLY A 214 -16.71 -17.31 8.32
C GLY A 214 -16.64 -16.87 9.79
N GLY A 215 -15.47 -16.39 10.22
CA GLY A 215 -15.21 -15.99 11.60
C GLY A 215 -15.06 -14.49 11.79
N GLN A 216 -14.46 -14.10 12.91
CA GLN A 216 -14.28 -12.71 13.34
C GLN A 216 -13.45 -11.85 12.38
N LEU A 217 -12.68 -12.47 11.48
CA LEU A 217 -11.83 -11.78 10.50
C LEU A 217 -12.41 -11.81 9.08
N ALA A 218 -13.66 -12.22 8.89
CA ALA A 218 -14.27 -12.36 7.57
C ALA A 218 -14.20 -11.09 6.70
N LEU A 219 -14.27 -9.91 7.33
CA LEU A 219 -14.13 -8.61 6.66
C LEU A 219 -12.75 -8.40 6.01
N LEU A 220 -11.72 -9.09 6.51
CA LEU A 220 -10.37 -9.06 5.93
C LEU A 220 -10.21 -10.06 4.79
N GLY A 221 -11.17 -10.96 4.57
CA GLY A 221 -11.04 -12.10 3.65
C GLY A 221 -10.70 -11.69 2.22
N ILE A 222 -11.38 -10.67 1.68
CA ILE A 222 -11.11 -10.16 0.31
C ILE A 222 -9.71 -9.58 0.21
N TRP A 223 -9.30 -8.79 1.20
CA TRP A 223 -7.98 -8.17 1.24
C TRP A 223 -6.88 -9.22 1.33
N VAL A 224 -6.98 -10.15 2.30
CA VAL A 224 -6.04 -11.25 2.48
C VAL A 224 -5.94 -12.08 1.21
N ALA A 225 -7.07 -12.48 0.60
CA ALA A 225 -7.05 -13.26 -0.63
C ALA A 225 -6.32 -12.53 -1.78
N GLY A 226 -6.47 -11.20 -1.89
CA GLY A 226 -5.73 -10.37 -2.83
C GLY A 226 -4.23 -10.37 -2.57
N MET A 227 -3.83 -10.20 -1.30
CA MET A 227 -2.43 -10.23 -0.87
C MET A 227 -1.80 -11.59 -1.14
N GLU A 228 -2.47 -12.68 -0.76
CA GLU A 228 -1.98 -14.04 -1.00
C GLU A 228 -1.85 -14.38 -2.48
N ARG A 229 -2.81 -13.95 -3.33
CA ARG A 229 -2.69 -14.11 -4.79
C ARG A 229 -1.44 -13.41 -5.31
N GLY A 230 -1.15 -12.19 -4.85
CA GLY A 230 0.07 -11.48 -5.21
C GLY A 230 1.34 -12.17 -4.72
N GLY A 231 1.33 -12.71 -3.49
CA GLY A 231 2.45 -13.48 -2.92
C GLY A 231 2.76 -14.71 -3.77
N ARG A 232 1.75 -15.52 -4.09
CA ARG A 232 1.89 -16.69 -4.97
C ARG A 232 2.40 -16.31 -6.36
N ALA A 233 1.84 -15.27 -6.97
CA ALA A 233 2.26 -14.84 -8.31
C ALA A 233 3.73 -14.38 -8.33
N LEU A 234 4.20 -13.66 -7.31
CA LEU A 234 5.62 -13.29 -7.18
C LEU A 234 6.51 -14.51 -6.97
N ALA A 235 6.07 -15.50 -6.18
CA ALA A 235 6.80 -16.74 -5.99
C ALA A 235 6.91 -17.56 -7.28
N ASP A 236 5.83 -17.65 -8.06
CA ASP A 236 5.81 -18.31 -9.36
C ASP A 236 6.76 -17.62 -10.35
N ALA A 237 6.71 -16.29 -10.44
CA ALA A 237 7.63 -15.51 -11.28
C ALA A 237 9.10 -15.71 -10.86
N ALA A 238 9.38 -15.79 -9.56
CA ALA A 238 10.72 -16.08 -9.06
C ALA A 238 11.18 -17.48 -9.46
N ARG A 239 10.31 -18.49 -9.32
CA ARG A 239 10.60 -19.89 -9.63
C ARG A 239 10.92 -20.13 -11.10
N VAL A 240 10.27 -19.40 -12.00
CA VAL A 240 10.53 -19.50 -13.46
C VAL A 240 11.66 -18.57 -13.93
N GLY A 241 12.29 -17.81 -13.04
CA GLY A 241 13.44 -16.95 -13.36
C GLY A 241 13.08 -15.61 -13.99
N ASN A 242 11.83 -15.16 -13.90
CA ASN A 242 11.37 -13.90 -14.51
C ASN A 242 11.64 -12.66 -13.64
N LEU A 243 12.07 -12.85 -12.38
CA LEU A 243 12.43 -11.74 -11.50
C LEU A 243 13.93 -11.42 -11.60
N GLN A 244 14.24 -10.15 -11.80
CA GLN A 244 15.62 -9.64 -11.89
C GLN A 244 16.28 -9.45 -10.51
N LEU A 245 15.50 -9.50 -9.44
CA LEU A 245 15.97 -9.40 -8.05
C LEU A 245 15.42 -10.57 -7.23
N GLY A 246 16.10 -10.89 -6.12
CA GLY A 246 15.65 -11.92 -5.20
C GLY A 246 14.28 -11.62 -4.58
N LEU A 247 13.44 -12.65 -4.51
CA LEU A 247 12.05 -12.57 -4.02
C LEU A 247 11.94 -11.87 -2.66
N ARG A 248 12.79 -12.24 -1.67
CA ARG A 248 12.77 -11.66 -0.31
C ARG A 248 12.92 -10.13 -0.32
N GLY A 249 13.78 -9.59 -1.17
CA GLY A 249 13.98 -8.14 -1.27
C GLY A 249 12.84 -7.39 -1.96
N ILE A 250 12.16 -8.06 -2.90
CA ILE A 250 10.94 -7.56 -3.54
C ILE A 250 9.80 -7.55 -2.52
N LEU A 251 9.59 -8.64 -1.78
CA LEU A 251 8.57 -8.75 -0.73
C LEU A 251 8.79 -7.70 0.38
N ALA A 252 10.03 -7.51 0.84
CA ALA A 252 10.37 -6.46 1.81
C ALA A 252 9.96 -5.05 1.32
N ARG A 253 10.09 -4.79 0.01
CA ARG A 253 9.68 -3.53 -0.59
C ARG A 253 8.16 -3.38 -0.67
N HIS A 254 7.44 -4.46 -1.00
CA HIS A 254 5.97 -4.48 -0.93
C HIS A 254 5.45 -4.16 0.47
N ILE A 255 6.07 -4.72 1.52
CA ILE A 255 5.69 -4.46 2.92
C ILE A 255 5.91 -3.00 3.28
N LEU A 256 7.03 -2.39 2.88
CA LEU A 256 7.26 -0.95 3.09
C LEU A 256 6.21 -0.09 2.39
N PHE A 257 5.76 -0.48 1.19
CA PHE A 257 4.68 0.22 0.48
C PHE A 257 3.34 0.05 1.20
N HIS A 258 3.03 -1.14 1.67
CA HIS A 258 1.86 -1.43 2.50
C HIS A 258 1.85 -0.59 3.79
N TRP A 259 2.97 -0.51 4.50
CA TRP A 259 3.09 0.32 5.71
C TRP A 259 2.96 1.82 5.44
N ASN A 260 3.44 2.29 4.29
CA ASN A 260 3.17 3.66 3.85
C ASN A 260 1.68 3.88 3.56
N ARG A 261 0.97 2.89 3.01
CA ARG A 261 -0.49 2.97 2.79
C ARG A 261 -1.29 2.93 4.07
N MET A 262 -0.86 2.15 5.07
CA MET A 262 -1.46 2.13 6.41
C MET A 262 -1.23 3.43 7.18
N GLY A 263 -0.26 4.25 6.75
CA GLY A 263 0.09 5.51 7.43
C GLY A 263 0.98 5.31 8.66
N PHE A 264 1.70 4.20 8.74
CA PHE A 264 2.64 3.97 9.84
C PHE A 264 3.87 4.84 9.70
N THR A 265 4.28 5.44 10.81
CA THR A 265 5.48 6.27 10.90
C THR A 265 6.74 5.44 10.70
N THR A 266 7.82 6.06 10.21
CA THR A 266 9.14 5.42 10.09
C THR A 266 9.59 4.76 11.40
N ARG A 267 9.28 5.39 12.55
CA ARG A 267 9.57 4.86 13.88
C ARG A 267 8.82 3.56 14.17
N GLN A 268 7.52 3.51 13.90
CA GLN A 268 6.73 2.28 14.04
C GLN A 268 7.26 1.17 13.12
N GLN A 269 7.57 1.50 11.86
CA GLN A 269 8.14 0.55 10.90
C GLN A 269 9.47 -0.05 11.41
N ALA A 270 10.36 0.78 11.95
CA ALA A 270 11.63 0.34 12.51
C ALA A 270 11.45 -0.61 13.70
N ILE A 271 10.61 -0.23 14.67
CA ILE A 271 10.33 -1.03 15.87
C ILE A 271 9.76 -2.39 15.50
N TRP A 272 8.75 -2.43 14.63
CA TRP A 272 8.08 -3.68 14.28
C TRP A 272 8.93 -4.58 13.38
N ALA A 273 9.72 -4.01 12.48
CA ALA A 273 10.67 -4.79 11.68
C ALA A 273 11.72 -5.47 12.56
N ARG A 274 12.35 -4.72 13.48
CA ARG A 274 13.29 -5.29 14.46
C ARG A 274 12.62 -6.39 15.30
N ALA A 275 11.44 -6.11 15.84
CA ALA A 275 10.74 -7.03 16.72
C ALA A 275 10.36 -8.33 15.98
N ALA A 276 9.89 -8.24 14.74
CA ALA A 276 9.56 -9.39 13.92
C ALA A 276 10.81 -10.18 13.51
N ARG A 277 11.91 -9.50 13.13
CA ARG A 277 13.20 -10.13 12.87
C ARG A 277 13.71 -10.87 14.10
N GLU A 278 13.65 -10.26 15.29
CA GLU A 278 14.06 -10.87 16.55
C GLU A 278 13.21 -12.09 16.92
N THR A 279 11.91 -11.99 16.68
CA THR A 279 10.96 -13.09 16.94
C THR A 279 11.32 -14.37 16.16
N ILE A 280 11.86 -14.18 14.94
CA ILE A 280 12.13 -15.26 14.00
C ILE A 280 13.59 -15.72 14.06
N LEU A 281 14.54 -14.79 14.04
CA LEU A 281 15.98 -15.05 13.91
C LEU A 281 16.75 -14.93 15.24
N GLY A 282 16.08 -14.58 16.34
CA GLY A 282 16.74 -14.24 17.60
C GLY A 282 17.32 -12.82 17.60
N SER A 283 17.88 -12.42 18.73
CA SER A 283 18.38 -11.05 18.96
C SER A 283 19.48 -10.61 18.00
#